data_AF-A0A0F5VCE0-F1
#
_entry.id   AF-A0A0F5VCE0-F1
#
_cell.length_a   1.000
_cell.length_b   1.000
_cell.length_c   1.000
_cell.angle_alpha   90.00
_cell.angle_beta   90.00
_cell.angle_gamma   90.00
#
_symmetry.space_group_name_H-M   'P 1'
#
loop_
_entity.id
_entity.type
_entity.pdbx_description
1 polymer ?
#
loop_
_entity_poly.entity_id
_entity_poly.type
_entity_poly.pdbx_seq_one_letter_code
_entity_poly.pdbx_strand_id
1 'polypeptide(L)'
;MTPELAVTLFSDAVWMIITIVTVLVIPGLLVGLLIAVFQAATQINEQTLSFLPRLLVTLLMVIFAGHWMIRKLVDLFTYLFHNIPGMIG
;
A
#
# COMPACT_ATOMS: atom_id res chain seq x y z
N MET A 1 -2.89 -23.20 -19.22
CA MET A 1 -2.62 -21.76 -19.01
C MET A 1 -2.28 -21.08 -20.32
N THR A 2 -3.14 -20.18 -20.82
CA THR A 2 -2.79 -19.33 -21.96
C THR A 2 -1.98 -18.11 -21.51
N PRO A 3 -1.13 -17.52 -22.36
CA PRO A 3 -0.34 -16.34 -22.02
C PRO A 3 -1.18 -15.15 -21.53
N GLU A 4 -2.38 -14.98 -22.09
CA GLU A 4 -3.31 -13.90 -21.73
C GLU A 4 -3.76 -14.04 -20.27
N LEU A 5 -4.04 -15.26 -19.85
CA LEU A 5 -4.51 -15.57 -18.50
C LEU A 5 -3.41 -15.29 -17.46
N ALA A 6 -2.15 -15.60 -17.79
CA ALA A 6 -1.02 -15.24 -16.95
C ALA A 6 -0.89 -13.71 -16.81
N VAL A 7 -0.97 -12.96 -17.91
CA VAL A 7 -0.89 -11.49 -17.89
C VAL A 7 -1.99 -10.88 -17.01
N THR A 8 -3.23 -11.35 -17.13
CA THR A 8 -4.34 -10.88 -16.27
C THR A 8 -4.05 -11.14 -14.80
N LEU A 9 -3.57 -12.34 -14.44
CA LEU A 9 -3.24 -12.69 -13.07
C LEU A 9 -2.18 -11.75 -12.47
N PHE A 10 -1.13 -11.45 -13.24
CA PHE A 10 -0.08 -10.52 -12.83
C PHE A 10 -0.62 -9.09 -12.70
N SER A 11 -1.48 -8.65 -13.62
CA SER A 11 -2.11 -7.32 -13.53
C SER A 11 -2.91 -7.17 -12.24
N ASP A 12 -3.70 -8.18 -11.86
CA ASP A 12 -4.52 -8.15 -10.63
C ASP A 12 -3.64 -8.12 -9.38
N ALA A 13 -2.56 -8.91 -9.36
CA ALA A 13 -1.59 -8.91 -8.27
C ALA A 13 -0.89 -7.54 -8.13
N VAL A 14 -0.44 -6.95 -9.24
CA VAL A 14 0.15 -5.61 -9.26
C VAL A 14 -0.86 -4.56 -8.78
N TRP A 15 -2.12 -4.68 -9.19
CA TRP A 15 -3.15 -3.73 -8.77
C TRP A 15 -3.38 -3.77 -7.26
N MET A 16 -3.41 -4.98 -6.69
CA MET A 16 -3.52 -5.16 -5.25
C MET A 16 -2.34 -4.53 -4.51
N ILE A 17 -1.11 -4.74 -4.99
CA ILE A 17 0.10 -4.13 -4.41
C ILE A 17 0.01 -2.62 -4.42
N ILE A 18 -0.32 -2.02 -5.57
CA ILE A 18 -0.43 -0.57 -5.69
C ILE A 18 -1.49 -0.05 -4.71
N THR A 19 -2.67 -0.68 -4.66
CA THR A 19 -3.74 -0.26 -3.75
C THR A 19 -3.29 -0.28 -2.28
N ILE A 20 -2.63 -1.35 -1.84
CA ILE A 20 -2.11 -1.48 -0.47
C ILE A 20 -1.07 -0.39 -0.19
N VAL A 21 -0.09 -0.22 -1.08
CA VAL A 21 0.97 0.79 -0.94
C VAL A 21 0.38 2.18 -0.88
N THR A 22 -0.56 2.51 -1.77
CA THR A 22 -1.23 3.80 -1.84
C THR A 22 -1.94 4.14 -0.52
N VAL A 23 -2.71 3.19 0.04
CA VAL A 23 -3.40 3.38 1.32
C VAL A 23 -2.43 3.65 2.47
N LEU A 24 -1.28 2.99 2.50
CA LEU A 24 -0.29 3.16 3.56
C LEU A 24 0.55 4.44 3.40
N VAL A 25 0.93 4.78 2.17
CA VAL A 25 1.95 5.80 1.90
C VAL A 25 1.34 7.19 1.69
N ILE A 26 0.19 7.30 1.00
CA ILE A 26 -0.40 8.62 0.70
C ILE A 26 -0.65 9.45 1.97
N PRO A 27 -1.26 8.92 3.04
CA PRO A 27 -1.50 9.72 4.25
C PRO A 27 -0.19 10.25 4.86
N GLY A 28 0.85 9.43 4.90
CA GLY A 28 2.18 9.84 5.36
C GLY A 28 2.81 10.91 4.47
N LEU A 29 2.64 10.82 3.14
CA LEU A 29 3.12 11.83 2.20
C LEU A 29 2.39 13.17 2.37
N LEU A 30 1.07 13.15 2.56
CA LEU A 30 0.29 14.37 2.80
C LEU A 30 0.75 15.08 4.07
N VAL A 31 0.94 14.33 5.16
CA VAL A 31 1.47 14.90 6.41
C VAL A 31 2.91 15.38 6.24
N GLY A 32 3.75 14.62 5.54
CA GLY A 32 5.11 15.03 5.22
C GLY A 32 5.16 16.35 4.42
N LEU A 33 4.25 16.52 3.46
CA LEU A 33 4.12 17.75 2.67
C LEU A 33 3.69 18.94 3.54
N LEU A 34 2.68 18.75 4.40
CA LEU A 34 2.23 19.80 5.33
C LEU A 34 3.36 20.26 6.25
N ILE A 35 4.12 19.32 6.81
CA ILE A 35 5.26 19.65 7.67
C ILE A 35 6.39 20.33 6.88
N ALA A 36 6.67 19.91 5.64
CA ALA A 36 7.67 20.56 4.80
C ALA A 36 7.32 22.02 4.49
N VAL A 37 6.04 22.32 4.25
CA VAL A 37 5.57 23.71 4.06
C VAL A 37 5.73 24.52 5.35
N PHE A 38 5.40 23.94 6.50
CA PHE A 38 5.59 24.59 7.80
C PHE A 38 7.07 24.88 8.11
N GLN A 39 7.95 23.92 7.83
CA GLN A 39 9.40 24.07 7.96
C GLN A 39 9.93 25.20 7.06
N ALA A 40 9.49 25.24 5.80
CA ALA A 40 9.86 26.30 4.87
C ALA A 40 9.37 27.69 5.34
N ALA A 41 8.14 27.78 5.85
CA ALA A 41 7.56 29.05 6.32
C ALA A 41 8.24 29.59 7.59
N THR A 42 8.71 28.70 8.48
CA THR A 42 9.33 29.06 9.76
C THR A 42 10.86 29.06 9.73
N GLN A 43 11.46 28.69 8.60
CA GLN A 43 12.91 28.50 8.44
C GLN A 43 13.51 27.45 9.40
N ILE A 44 12.69 26.53 9.91
CA ILE A 44 13.14 25.42 10.76
C ILE A 44 13.62 24.28 9.87
N ASN A 45 14.91 23.97 9.90
CA ASN A 45 15.52 22.89 9.12
C ASN A 45 15.93 21.70 9.99
N GLU A 46 14.97 21.16 10.75
CA GLU A 46 15.18 19.99 11.60
C GLU A 46 14.68 18.73 10.90
N GLN A 47 15.61 17.87 10.47
CA GLN A 47 15.29 16.67 9.69
C GLN A 47 14.32 15.73 10.43
N THR A 48 14.45 15.63 11.75
CA THR A 48 13.62 14.77 12.62
C THR A 48 12.15 15.18 12.64
N LEU A 49 11.86 16.50 12.53
CA LEU A 49 10.50 17.02 12.51
C LEU A 49 9.72 16.55 11.28
N SER A 50 10.38 16.29 10.15
CA SER A 50 9.70 15.79 8.95
C SER A 50 9.46 14.27 9.00
N PHE A 51 10.36 13.54 9.67
CA PHE A 51 10.37 12.09 9.70
C PHE A 51 9.35 11.52 10.68
N LEU A 52 9.35 12.02 11.93
CA LEU A 52 8.57 11.42 13.01
C LEU A 52 7.04 11.49 12.76
N PRO A 53 6.44 12.63 12.35
CA PRO A 53 5.01 12.69 12.08
C PRO A 53 4.59 11.76 10.94
N ARG A 54 5.41 11.67 9.87
CA ARG A 54 5.18 10.76 8.74
C ARG A 54 5.18 9.30 9.19
N LEU A 55 6.16 8.91 10.01
CA LEU A 55 6.27 7.56 10.55
C LEU A 55 5.04 7.20 11.38
N LEU A 56 4.62 8.07 12.30
CA LEU A 56 3.45 7.84 13.15
C LEU A 56 2.17 7.65 12.31
N VAL A 57 1.99 8.48 11.28
CA VAL A 57 0.82 8.36 10.38
C VAL A 57 0.84 7.05 9.60
N THR A 58 2.00 6.63 9.07
CA THR A 58 2.13 5.34 8.39
C THR A 58 1.80 4.18 9.34
N LEU A 59 2.30 4.22 10.59
CA LEU A 59 2.00 3.19 11.59
C LEU A 59 0.51 3.15 11.94
N LEU A 60 -0.13 4.32 12.09
CA LEU A 60 -1.59 4.41 12.29
C LEU A 60 -2.36 3.83 11.11
N MET A 61 -1.91 4.07 9.88
CA MET A 61 -2.52 3.47 8.70
C MET A 61 -2.35 1.95 8.66
N VAL A 62 -1.23 1.41 9.12
CA VAL A 62 -1.06 -0.05 9.27
C VAL A 62 -2.07 -0.61 10.27
N ILE A 63 -2.29 0.05 11.40
CA ILE A 63 -3.27 -0.39 12.40
C ILE A 63 -4.70 -0.30 11.83
N PHE A 64 -5.04 0.81 11.18
CA PHE A 64 -6.36 1.07 10.64
C PHE A 64 -6.71 0.18 9.43
N ALA A 65 -5.80 0.08 8.47
CA ALA A 65 -5.99 -0.69 7.25
C ALA A 65 -5.58 -2.16 7.40
N GLY A 66 -4.93 -2.55 8.49
CA GLY A 66 -4.35 -3.88 8.71
C GLY A 66 -5.33 -5.02 8.46
N HIS A 67 -6.50 -4.96 9.10
CA HIS A 67 -7.54 -5.97 8.92
C HIS A 67 -7.98 -6.11 7.45
N TRP A 68 -8.18 -4.97 6.78
CA TRP A 68 -8.59 -4.94 5.38
C TRP A 68 -7.50 -5.48 4.43
N MET A 69 -6.23 -5.13 4.66
CA MET A 69 -5.10 -5.62 3.87
C MET A 69 -4.95 -7.14 3.98
N ILE A 70 -5.03 -7.67 5.21
CA ILE A 70 -4.96 -9.13 5.43
C ILE A 70 -6.11 -9.83 4.73
N ARG A 71 -7.33 -9.28 4.80
CA ARG A 71 -8.48 -9.86 4.08
C ARG A 71 -8.23 -9.92 2.57
N LYS A 72 -7.73 -8.84 1.96
CA LYS A 72 -7.40 -8.81 0.53
C LYS A 72 -6.36 -9.86 0.14
N LEU A 73 -5.32 -10.04 0.96
CA LEU A 73 -4.30 -11.07 0.73
C LEU A 73 -4.87 -12.49 0.83
N VAL A 74 -5.70 -12.75 1.84
CA VAL A 74 -6.38 -14.04 2.00
C VAL A 74 -7.32 -14.30 0.83
N ASP A 75 -8.13 -13.32 0.43
CA ASP A 75 -9.05 -13.44 -0.72
C ASP A 75 -8.29 -13.80 -2.00
N LEU A 76 -7.17 -13.12 -2.30
CA LEU A 76 -6.32 -13.46 -3.45
C LEU A 76 -5.77 -14.88 -3.34
N PHE A 77 -5.25 -15.25 -2.17
CA PHE A 77 -4.70 -16.58 -1.96
C PHE A 77 -5.76 -17.68 -2.17
N THR A 78 -6.94 -17.51 -1.57
CA THR A 78 -8.07 -18.43 -1.75
C THR A 78 -8.51 -18.51 -3.20
N TYR A 79 -8.58 -17.37 -3.90
CA TYR A 79 -8.88 -17.34 -5.33
C TYR A 79 -7.88 -18.15 -6.15
N LEU A 80 -6.58 -17.96 -5.93
CA LEU A 80 -5.54 -18.72 -6.62
C LEU A 80 -5.68 -20.22 -6.36
N PHE A 81 -5.84 -20.64 -5.10
CA PHE A 81 -5.95 -22.06 -4.76
C PHE A 81 -7.15 -22.76 -5.41
N HIS A 82 -8.28 -22.07 -5.53
CA HIS A 82 -9.47 -22.64 -6.17
C HIS A 82 -9.35 -22.71 -7.70
N ASN A 83 -8.68 -21.74 -8.32
CA ASN A 83 -8.66 -21.63 -9.79
C ASN A 83 -7.44 -22.30 -10.43
N ILE A 84 -6.32 -22.46 -9.71
CA ILE A 84 -5.11 -23.12 -10.23
C ILE A 84 -5.40 -24.51 -10.85
N PRO A 85 -6.17 -25.42 -10.22
CA PRO A 85 -6.46 -26.73 -10.81
C PRO A 85 -7.17 -26.64 -12.18
N GLY A 86 -8.07 -25.66 -12.35
CA GLY A 86 -8.78 -25.42 -13.61
C GLY A 86 -7.97 -24.65 -14.66
N MET A 87 -6.85 -24.05 -14.29
CA MET A 87 -5.95 -23.32 -15.19
C MET A 87 -4.85 -24.19 -15.79
N ILE A 88 -4.53 -25.32 -15.14
CA ILE A 88 -3.50 -26.28 -15.57
C ILE A 88 -4.08 -27.32 -16.55
N GLY A 89 -5.38 -27.63 -16.45
CA GLY A 89 -6.14 -28.38 -17.48
C GLY A 89 -6.48 -27.54 -18.69
#